data_AF-A0A8C2I582-F1
#
_entry.id   AF-A0A8C2I582-F1
#
_cell.length_a   1.000
_cell.length_b   1.000
_cell.length_c   1.000
_cell.angle_alpha   90.00
_cell.angle_beta   90.00
_cell.angle_gamma   90.00
#
_symmetry.space_group_name_H-M   'P 1'
#
loop_
_entity.id
_entity.type
_entity.pdbx_description
1 polymer ?
#
loop_
_entity_poly.entity_id
_entity_poly.type
_entity_poly.pdbx_seq_one_letter_code
_entity_poly.pdbx_strand_id
1 'polypeptide(L)'
;MNHSSNEKEPETTEPLRYLSKTEVATIETELLRDYRFGQQQLIEIWGHACAIAVTKAFPLSSLSKKQPTLLVVCGPEQNGSIGLVCARHLRMFEYEPTIFYPKRSSQSLHQDFTVQCEKMDIPFLSYLPTEVQLLNDAYNLVIDAIMGPETEHKEVKEPYAGMLVTLKQVKIPIVSVDVPSGWDVDEPAKDGINPEVLISLTAPKKCATGFSGNHFLAGRFLPYDIQKKFELNLPEFPGTECVIEL
;
A
#
# COMPACT_ATOMS: atom_id res chain seq x y z
N MET A 1 -34.46 -24.59 -39.70
CA MET A 1 -33.03 -24.85 -39.45
C MET A 1 -32.35 -23.53 -39.16
N ASN A 2 -31.38 -23.57 -38.26
CA ASN A 2 -30.42 -22.52 -37.88
C ASN A 2 -30.82 -21.59 -36.73
N HIS A 3 -30.78 -22.15 -35.52
CA HIS A 3 -30.24 -21.43 -34.37
C HIS A 3 -28.74 -21.21 -34.61
N SER A 4 -28.29 -19.96 -34.70
CA SER A 4 -26.87 -19.62 -34.59
C SER A 4 -26.59 -19.28 -33.14
N SER A 5 -26.04 -20.25 -32.41
CA SER A 5 -25.46 -20.06 -31.09
C SER A 5 -24.19 -19.21 -31.26
N ASN A 6 -24.18 -17.99 -30.73
CA ASN A 6 -22.95 -17.25 -30.49
C ASN A 6 -22.24 -17.92 -29.31
N GLU A 7 -21.44 -18.94 -29.58
CA GLU A 7 -20.44 -19.43 -28.63
C GLU A 7 -19.37 -18.35 -28.52
N LYS A 8 -19.34 -17.63 -27.40
CA LYS A 8 -18.17 -16.83 -27.01
C LYS A 8 -17.02 -17.81 -26.84
N GLU A 9 -15.98 -17.68 -27.66
CA GLU A 9 -14.71 -18.37 -27.44
C GLU A 9 -14.24 -18.10 -25.99
N PRO A 10 -13.69 -19.11 -25.29
CA PRO A 10 -13.15 -18.90 -23.96
C PRO A 10 -11.96 -17.95 -24.08
N GLU A 11 -12.11 -16.71 -23.62
CA GLU A 11 -10.99 -15.80 -23.40
C GLU A 11 -9.99 -16.53 -22.49
N THR A 12 -8.86 -16.94 -23.04
CA THR A 12 -7.73 -17.42 -22.25
C THR A 12 -7.18 -16.22 -21.50
N THR A 13 -7.69 -15.97 -20.30
CA THR A 13 -7.15 -14.95 -19.40
C THR A 13 -5.74 -15.38 -19.02
N GLU A 14 -4.73 -14.71 -19.58
CA GLU A 14 -3.34 -14.91 -19.18
C GLU A 14 -3.19 -14.63 -17.67
N PRO A 15 -2.34 -15.38 -16.95
CA PRO A 15 -2.22 -15.23 -15.51
C PRO A 15 -1.64 -13.86 -15.15
N LEU A 16 -2.18 -13.27 -14.07
CA LEU A 16 -1.69 -12.02 -13.49
C LEU A 16 -0.19 -12.13 -13.18
N ARG A 17 0.58 -11.15 -13.65
CA ARG A 17 2.03 -11.11 -13.45
C ARG A 17 2.38 -10.57 -12.07
N TYR A 18 3.31 -11.24 -11.41
CA TYR A 18 3.93 -10.81 -10.16
C TYR A 18 5.35 -10.32 -10.44
N LEU A 19 5.64 -9.07 -10.07
CA LEU A 19 6.87 -8.37 -10.41
C LEU A 19 8.00 -8.64 -9.42
N SER A 20 9.22 -8.76 -9.93
CA SER A 20 10.44 -8.68 -9.13
C SER A 20 10.76 -7.26 -8.71
N LYS A 21 11.62 -7.10 -7.71
CA LYS A 21 12.19 -5.81 -7.31
C LYS A 21 12.80 -5.05 -8.50
N THR A 22 13.51 -5.77 -9.37
CA THR A 22 14.14 -5.19 -10.56
C THR A 22 13.11 -4.73 -11.60
N GLU A 23 12.03 -5.49 -11.83
CA GLU A 23 10.96 -5.11 -12.76
C GLU A 23 10.22 -3.86 -12.25
N VAL A 24 9.93 -3.78 -10.94
CA VAL A 24 9.32 -2.60 -10.30
C VAL A 24 10.16 -1.35 -10.52
N ALA A 25 11.46 -1.41 -10.20
CA ALA A 25 12.37 -0.28 -10.40
C ALA A 25 12.49 0.13 -11.89
N THR A 26 12.41 -0.84 -12.81
CA THR A 26 12.45 -0.57 -14.25
C THR A 26 11.19 0.17 -14.71
N ILE A 27 10.00 -0.32 -14.32
CA ILE A 27 8.73 0.32 -14.66
C ILE A 27 8.68 1.75 -14.13
N GLU A 28 9.08 1.96 -12.87
CA GLU A 28 9.10 3.30 -12.27
C GLU A 28 10.08 4.23 -13.00
N THR A 29 11.26 3.74 -13.36
CA THR A 29 12.23 4.51 -14.15
C THR A 29 11.65 4.94 -15.49
N GLU A 30 10.94 4.05 -16.19
CA GLU A 30 10.29 4.37 -17.47
C GLU A 30 9.15 5.39 -17.29
N LEU A 31 8.32 5.23 -16.25
CA LEU A 31 7.26 6.18 -15.93
C LEU A 31 7.82 7.59 -15.72
N LEU A 32 8.90 7.72 -14.95
CA LEU A 32 9.54 9.01 -14.64
C LEU A 32 10.31 9.58 -15.85
N ARG A 33 11.08 8.76 -16.56
CA ARG A 33 11.99 9.23 -17.61
C ARG A 33 11.33 9.33 -18.97
N ASP A 34 10.59 8.31 -19.39
CA ASP A 34 10.10 8.21 -20.76
C ASP A 34 8.68 8.77 -20.87
N TYR A 35 7.82 8.45 -19.89
CA TYR A 35 6.44 8.94 -19.84
C TYR A 35 6.28 10.27 -19.10
N ARG A 36 7.36 10.78 -18.48
CA ARG A 36 7.41 12.10 -17.84
C ARG A 36 6.39 12.30 -16.72
N PHE A 37 6.01 11.23 -16.03
CA PHE A 37 5.29 11.37 -14.77
C PHE A 37 6.16 12.10 -13.74
N GLY A 38 5.54 12.93 -12.91
CA GLY A 38 6.23 13.52 -11.76
C GLY A 38 6.31 12.50 -10.61
N GLN A 39 7.42 12.46 -9.86
CA GLN A 39 7.51 11.58 -8.70
C GLN A 39 6.43 11.90 -7.65
N GLN A 40 6.18 13.19 -7.41
CA GLN A 40 5.09 13.63 -6.52
C GLN A 40 3.72 13.17 -7.03
N GLN A 41 3.51 13.15 -8.36
CA GLN A 41 2.26 12.70 -8.97
C GLN A 41 2.06 11.20 -8.77
N LEU A 42 3.10 10.38 -8.92
CA LEU A 42 3.00 8.95 -8.68
C LEU A 42 2.66 8.63 -7.22
N ILE A 43 3.37 9.26 -6.27
CA ILE A 43 3.11 9.11 -4.83
C ILE A 43 1.67 9.53 -4.48
N GLU A 44 1.18 10.63 -5.06
CA GLU A 44 -0.19 11.08 -4.85
C GLU A 44 -1.22 10.05 -5.34
N ILE A 45 -1.03 9.51 -6.55
CA ILE A 45 -1.92 8.50 -7.13
C ILE A 45 -1.94 7.24 -6.27
N TRP A 46 -0.77 6.74 -5.87
CA TRP A 46 -0.67 5.54 -5.05
C TRP A 46 -1.28 5.73 -3.67
N GLY A 47 -0.96 6.82 -2.97
CA GLY A 47 -1.48 7.05 -1.62
C GLY A 47 -2.99 7.29 -1.61
N HIS A 48 -3.53 7.99 -2.61
CA HIS A 48 -4.97 8.13 -2.78
C HIS A 48 -5.65 6.77 -3.00
N ALA A 49 -5.09 5.93 -3.87
CA ALA A 49 -5.62 4.59 -4.12
C ALA A 49 -5.52 3.69 -2.86
N CYS A 50 -4.47 3.81 -2.06
CA CYS A 50 -4.38 3.14 -0.75
C CYS A 50 -5.51 3.55 0.19
N ALA A 51 -5.82 4.85 0.28
CA ALA A 51 -6.91 5.33 1.13
C ALA A 51 -8.28 4.78 0.68
N ILE A 52 -8.50 4.67 -0.63
CA ILE A 52 -9.70 4.03 -1.19
C ILE A 52 -9.76 2.55 -0.85
N ALA A 53 -8.65 1.82 -0.99
CA ALA A 53 -8.57 0.40 -0.65
C ALA A 53 -8.84 0.16 0.85
N VAL A 54 -8.26 0.97 1.73
CA VAL A 54 -8.54 0.93 3.18
C VAL A 54 -10.02 1.19 3.45
N THR A 55 -10.63 2.17 2.77
CA THR A 55 -12.05 2.51 2.96
C THR A 55 -12.98 1.40 2.47
N LYS A 56 -12.63 0.69 1.39
CA LYS A 56 -13.38 -0.47 0.89
C LYS A 56 -13.25 -1.68 1.83
N ALA A 57 -12.06 -1.93 2.36
CA ALA A 57 -11.81 -3.05 3.27
C ALA A 57 -12.41 -2.81 4.68
N PHE A 58 -12.38 -1.56 5.15
CA PHE A 58 -12.85 -1.18 6.48
C PHE A 58 -13.77 0.05 6.44
N PRO A 59 -14.98 -0.06 5.85
CA PRO A 59 -15.94 1.04 5.85
C PRO A 59 -16.19 1.59 7.26
N LEU A 60 -16.46 2.89 7.40
CA LEU A 60 -16.72 3.52 8.71
C LEU A 60 -17.78 2.78 9.54
N SER A 61 -18.81 2.24 8.88
CA SER A 61 -19.90 1.49 9.53
C SER A 61 -19.50 0.10 10.03
N SER A 62 -18.37 -0.46 9.59
CA SER A 62 -17.87 -1.78 10.00
C SER A 62 -16.78 -1.71 11.07
N LEU A 63 -16.35 -0.50 11.46
CA LEU A 63 -15.33 -0.32 12.49
C LEU A 63 -15.86 -0.76 13.86
N SER A 64 -15.01 -1.44 14.61
CA SER A 64 -15.38 -1.99 15.93
C SER A 64 -15.44 -0.90 17.01
N LYS A 65 -14.61 0.14 16.90
CA LYS A 65 -14.56 1.25 17.85
C LYS A 65 -15.48 2.39 17.39
N LYS A 66 -16.00 3.13 18.37
CA LYS A 66 -16.89 4.27 18.12
C LYS A 66 -16.24 5.37 17.28
N GLN A 67 -14.95 5.63 17.51
CA GLN A 67 -14.17 6.58 16.72
C GLN A 67 -13.42 5.82 15.62
N PRO A 68 -13.32 6.39 14.40
CA PRO A 68 -12.67 5.74 13.26
C PRO A 68 -11.14 5.95 13.28
N THR A 69 -10.52 5.65 14.42
CA THR A 69 -9.09 5.88 14.66
C THR A 69 -8.23 4.89 13.89
N LEU A 70 -7.18 5.38 13.22
CA LEU A 70 -6.22 4.58 12.45
C LEU A 70 -4.80 5.00 12.83
N LEU A 71 -3.87 4.05 12.93
CA LEU A 71 -2.44 4.39 13.07
C LEU A 71 -1.71 4.17 11.74
N VAL A 72 -1.07 5.20 11.21
CA VAL A 72 -0.25 5.10 9.99
C VAL A 72 1.22 5.15 10.38
N VAL A 73 1.95 4.07 10.07
CA VAL A 73 3.36 3.94 10.44
C VAL A 73 4.23 4.11 9.20
N CYS A 74 4.98 5.21 9.14
CA CYS A 74 5.71 5.61 7.94
C CYS A 74 7.22 5.36 8.05
N GLY A 75 7.79 4.86 6.94
CA GLY A 75 9.22 4.75 6.71
C GLY A 75 9.86 6.03 6.15
N PRO A 76 11.20 6.07 6.01
CA PRO A 76 11.92 7.28 5.60
C PRO A 76 11.87 7.51 4.08
N GLU A 77 11.57 6.47 3.31
CA GLU A 77 11.62 6.46 1.85
C GLU A 77 10.23 6.68 1.23
N GLN A 78 10.09 6.30 -0.04
CA GLN A 78 8.89 6.50 -0.84
C GLN A 78 7.65 5.84 -0.23
N ASN A 79 7.76 4.61 0.27
CA ASN A 79 6.59 3.94 0.87
C ASN A 79 5.99 4.73 2.05
N GLY A 80 6.85 5.35 2.86
CA GLY A 80 6.39 6.22 3.95
C GLY A 80 5.65 7.47 3.45
N SER A 81 6.06 8.03 2.31
CA SER A 81 5.35 9.14 1.68
C SER A 81 4.00 8.75 1.11
N ILE A 82 3.89 7.53 0.54
CA ILE A 82 2.61 6.96 0.14
C ILE A 82 1.70 6.81 1.37
N GLY A 83 2.26 6.36 2.51
CA GLY A 83 1.56 6.33 3.80
C GLY A 83 1.06 7.71 4.26
N LEU A 84 1.88 8.77 4.13
CA LEU A 84 1.48 10.15 4.45
C LEU A 84 0.31 10.62 3.57
N VAL A 85 0.38 10.40 2.26
CA VAL A 85 -0.72 10.70 1.33
C VAL A 85 -1.96 9.90 1.69
N CYS A 86 -1.82 8.60 1.99
CA CYS A 86 -2.92 7.74 2.42
C CYS A 86 -3.60 8.30 3.68
N ALA A 87 -2.83 8.68 4.71
CA ALA A 87 -3.34 9.30 5.93
C ALA A 87 -4.12 10.59 5.62
N ARG A 88 -3.58 11.44 4.74
CA ARG A 88 -4.21 12.70 4.33
C ARG A 88 -5.57 12.48 3.66
N HIS A 89 -5.66 11.49 2.76
CA HIS A 89 -6.93 11.14 2.11
C HIS A 89 -7.91 10.48 3.08
N LEU A 90 -7.46 9.60 3.96
CA LEU A 90 -8.30 9.00 5.00
C LEU A 90 -8.90 10.05 5.93
N ARG A 91 -8.17 11.12 6.24
CA ARG A 91 -8.72 12.27 6.98
C ARG A 91 -9.89 12.93 6.24
N MET A 92 -9.84 13.04 4.91
CA MET A 92 -10.95 13.57 4.10
C MET A 92 -12.11 12.58 3.96
N PHE A 93 -11.86 11.29 4.20
CA PHE A 93 -12.87 10.23 4.20
C PHE A 93 -13.48 10.02 5.59
N GLU A 94 -13.37 11.01 6.48
CA GLU A 94 -13.93 11.03 7.84
C GLU A 94 -13.32 10.00 8.80
N TYR A 95 -12.13 9.48 8.50
CA TYR A 95 -11.33 8.73 9.48
C TYR A 95 -10.54 9.69 10.39
N GLU A 96 -10.03 9.14 11.49
CA GLU A 96 -9.17 9.85 12.46
C GLU A 96 -7.76 9.22 12.45
N PRO A 97 -6.93 9.49 11.42
CA PRO A 97 -5.59 8.96 11.36
C PRO A 97 -4.67 9.65 12.37
N THR A 98 -3.76 8.87 12.94
CA THR A 98 -2.58 9.34 13.68
C THR A 98 -1.34 8.79 12.98
N ILE A 99 -0.31 9.61 12.79
CA ILE A 99 0.91 9.21 12.09
C ILE A 99 2.03 8.92 13.10
N PHE A 100 2.76 7.84 12.92
CA PHE A 100 4.08 7.65 13.53
C PHE A 100 5.15 7.64 12.44
N TYR A 101 6.03 8.65 12.46
CA TYR A 101 7.09 8.82 11.46
C TYR A 101 8.44 9.16 12.13
N PRO A 102 9.18 8.14 12.62
CA PRO A 102 10.32 8.36 13.53
C PRO A 102 11.57 8.94 12.87
N LYS A 103 11.78 8.70 11.57
CA LYS A 103 12.89 9.26 10.80
C LYS A 103 12.35 9.95 9.56
N ARG A 104 12.06 11.24 9.70
CA ARG A 104 11.60 12.08 8.58
C ARG A 104 12.70 12.19 7.53
N SER A 105 12.32 12.06 6.26
CA SER A 105 13.26 12.18 5.14
C SER A 105 13.91 13.57 5.08
N SER A 106 15.16 13.62 4.63
CA SER A 106 15.86 14.87 4.33
C SER A 106 15.54 15.43 2.94
N GLN A 107 14.86 14.65 2.09
CA GLN A 107 14.50 15.08 0.74
C GLN A 107 13.26 15.98 0.77
N SER A 108 13.31 17.10 0.05
CA SER A 108 12.23 18.10 0.04
C SER A 108 10.88 17.52 -0.39
N LEU A 109 10.88 16.65 -1.42
CA LEU A 109 9.67 16.00 -1.94
C LEU A 109 8.90 15.24 -0.84
N HIS A 110 9.60 14.50 0.00
CA HIS A 110 9.00 13.74 1.10
C HIS A 110 8.57 14.64 2.26
N GLN A 111 9.30 15.74 2.51
CA GLN A 111 8.92 16.74 3.52
C GLN A 111 7.62 17.45 3.16
N ASP A 112 7.36 17.71 1.88
CA ASP A 112 6.13 18.35 1.43
C ASP A 112 4.89 17.57 1.85
N PHE A 113 4.91 16.24 1.79
CA PHE A 113 3.80 15.39 2.26
C PHE A 113 3.62 15.43 3.78
N THR A 114 4.72 15.60 4.54
CA THR A 114 4.66 15.78 6.00
C THR A 114 3.96 17.09 6.33
N VAL A 115 4.37 18.19 5.67
CA VAL A 115 3.76 19.52 5.85
C VAL A 115 2.27 19.48 5.51
N GLN A 116 1.87 18.80 4.44
CA GLN A 116 0.45 18.66 4.09
C GLN A 116 -0.37 17.95 5.18
N CYS A 117 0.16 16.89 5.80
CA CYS A 117 -0.50 16.21 6.90
C CYS A 117 -0.62 17.11 8.14
N GLU A 118 0.45 17.83 8.48
CA GLU A 118 0.45 18.80 9.58
C GLU A 118 -0.56 19.94 9.34
N LYS A 119 -0.69 20.42 8.09
CA LYS A 119 -1.69 21.44 7.71
C LYS A 119 -3.14 20.94 7.68
N MET A 120 -3.35 19.64 7.80
CA MET A 120 -4.66 19.01 7.96
C MET A 120 -4.93 18.57 9.39
N ASP A 121 -4.12 19.06 10.34
CA ASP A 121 -4.23 18.78 11.78
C ASP A 121 -4.19 17.27 12.10
N ILE A 122 -3.46 16.49 11.28
CA ILE A 122 -3.25 15.07 11.55
C ILE A 122 -2.16 14.94 12.63
N PRO A 123 -2.44 14.30 13.77
CA PRO A 123 -1.48 14.19 14.87
C PRO A 123 -0.31 13.27 14.51
N PHE A 124 0.90 13.65 14.94
CA PHE A 124 2.09 12.83 14.86
C PHE A 124 2.50 12.34 16.25
N LEU A 125 2.65 11.03 16.43
CA LEU A 125 3.22 10.45 17.65
C LEU A 125 4.73 10.70 17.70
N SER A 126 5.22 11.02 18.89
CA SER A 126 6.66 11.15 19.16
C SER A 126 7.34 9.80 19.37
N TYR A 127 6.60 8.77 19.77
CA TYR A 127 7.07 7.39 19.93
C TYR A 127 5.95 6.39 19.61
N LEU A 128 6.33 5.18 19.22
CA LEU A 128 5.40 4.05 19.12
C LEU A 128 5.28 3.39 20.50
N PRO A 129 4.08 3.29 21.09
CA PRO A 129 3.87 2.53 22.32
C PRO A 129 4.36 1.10 22.17
N THR A 130 5.27 0.68 23.05
CA THR A 130 5.75 -0.72 23.12
C THR A 130 4.75 -1.63 23.82
N GLU A 131 3.87 -1.07 24.65
CA GLU A 131 2.72 -1.78 25.21
C GLU A 131 1.64 -1.92 24.13
N VAL A 132 1.64 -3.09 23.49
CA VAL A 132 0.75 -3.47 22.39
C VAL A 132 -0.73 -3.25 22.71
N GLN A 133 -1.12 -3.40 23.98
CA GLN A 133 -2.50 -3.18 24.41
C GLN A 133 -2.96 -1.74 24.18
N LEU A 134 -2.07 -0.75 24.36
CA LEU A 134 -2.38 0.65 24.07
C LEU A 134 -2.70 0.87 22.59
N LEU A 135 -2.03 0.16 21.68
CA LEU A 135 -2.33 0.21 20.25
C LEU A 135 -3.69 -0.44 19.95
N ASN A 136 -3.93 -1.62 20.52
CA ASN A 136 -5.17 -2.37 20.33
C ASN A 136 -6.40 -1.59 20.82
N ASP A 137 -6.27 -0.84 21.90
CA ASP A 137 -7.37 -0.07 22.50
C ASP A 137 -7.58 1.27 21.79
N ALA A 138 -6.51 1.90 21.31
CA ALA A 138 -6.59 3.23 20.68
C ALA A 138 -7.03 3.21 19.22
N TYR A 139 -6.67 2.18 18.44
CA TYR A 139 -6.83 2.18 16.98
C TYR A 139 -7.70 1.04 16.46
N ASN A 140 -8.47 1.26 15.39
CA ASN A 140 -9.20 0.19 14.71
C ASN A 140 -8.28 -0.69 13.87
N LEU A 141 -7.25 -0.11 13.27
CA LEU A 141 -6.27 -0.79 12.42
C LEU A 141 -4.96 -0.01 12.35
N VAL A 142 -3.92 -0.69 11.88
CA VAL A 142 -2.62 -0.10 11.57
C VAL A 142 -2.38 -0.15 10.06
N ILE A 143 -1.93 0.95 9.48
CA ILE A 143 -1.42 1.01 8.11
C ILE A 143 0.10 0.93 8.18
N ASP A 144 0.64 -0.17 7.67
CA ASP A 144 2.07 -0.40 7.50
C ASP A 144 2.53 0.23 6.18
N ALA A 145 3.25 1.35 6.31
CA ALA A 145 3.93 2.05 5.23
C ALA A 145 5.42 2.23 5.56
N ILE A 146 6.02 1.23 6.24
CA ILE A 146 7.40 1.33 6.75
C ILE A 146 8.41 1.05 5.64
N MET A 147 8.22 -0.03 4.87
CA MET A 147 9.18 -0.46 3.86
C MET A 147 8.46 -0.77 2.56
N GLY A 148 8.97 -0.25 1.45
CA GLY A 148 8.50 -0.59 0.11
C GLY A 148 9.53 -1.41 -0.66
N PRO A 149 9.27 -1.70 -1.95
CA PRO A 149 10.15 -2.48 -2.81
C PRO A 149 11.58 -1.92 -2.90
N GLU A 150 11.76 -0.62 -2.69
CA GLU A 150 13.04 0.07 -2.70
C GLU A 150 13.96 -0.35 -1.53
N THR A 151 13.40 -0.88 -0.45
CA THR A 151 14.15 -1.19 0.77
C THR A 151 14.86 -2.54 0.66
N GLU A 152 16.07 -2.63 1.22
CA GLU A 152 16.79 -3.91 1.37
C GLU A 152 16.35 -4.61 2.67
N HIS A 153 15.67 -5.77 2.54
CA HIS A 153 15.11 -6.49 3.69
C HIS A 153 16.17 -7.01 4.68
N LYS A 154 17.42 -7.22 4.23
CA LYS A 154 18.52 -7.75 5.08
C LYS A 154 19.10 -6.70 6.04
N GLU A 155 18.69 -5.44 5.92
CA GLU A 155 19.23 -4.33 6.71
C GLU A 155 18.17 -3.58 7.51
N VAL A 156 17.16 -4.27 8.05
CA VAL A 156 16.19 -3.64 8.96
C VAL A 156 16.89 -3.18 10.24
N LYS A 157 17.24 -1.89 10.28
CA LYS A 157 17.90 -1.22 11.40
C LYS A 157 16.88 -0.56 12.33
N GLU A 158 17.30 -0.28 13.56
CA GLU A 158 16.50 0.53 14.48
C GLU A 158 16.17 1.92 13.90
N PRO A 159 14.98 2.49 14.19
CA PRO A 159 13.95 1.96 15.08
C PRO A 159 13.00 0.92 14.45
N TYR A 160 13.18 0.60 13.16
CA TYR A 160 12.22 -0.20 12.40
C TYR A 160 12.17 -1.66 12.86
N ALA A 161 13.30 -2.23 13.27
CA ALA A 161 13.33 -3.58 13.84
C ALA A 161 12.41 -3.69 15.08
N GLY A 162 12.54 -2.79 16.06
CA GLY A 162 11.67 -2.76 17.23
C GLY A 162 10.20 -2.48 16.89
N MET A 163 9.94 -1.65 15.87
CA MET A 163 8.58 -1.40 15.38
C MET A 163 7.94 -2.68 14.83
N LEU A 164 8.64 -3.44 13.98
CA LEU A 164 8.12 -4.70 13.44
C LEU A 164 7.84 -5.73 14.55
N VAL A 165 8.69 -5.80 15.59
CA VAL A 165 8.43 -6.66 16.75
C VAL A 165 7.12 -6.29 17.44
N THR A 166 6.86 -4.99 17.62
CA THR A 166 5.62 -4.49 18.21
C THR A 166 4.41 -4.80 17.31
N LEU A 167 4.53 -4.53 16.01
CA LEU A 167 3.45 -4.75 15.05
C LEU A 167 3.10 -6.22 14.86
N LYS A 168 4.06 -7.16 14.95
CA LYS A 168 3.77 -8.60 14.93
C LYS A 168 2.85 -9.08 16.06
N GLN A 169 2.70 -8.29 17.13
CA GLN A 169 1.97 -8.68 18.34
C GLN A 169 0.58 -8.06 18.46
N VAL A 170 0.27 -7.03 17.65
CA VAL A 170 -1.05 -6.36 17.70
C VAL A 170 -2.16 -7.34 17.32
N LYS A 171 -3.36 -7.07 17.83
CA LYS A 171 -4.57 -7.87 17.56
C LYS A 171 -5.55 -7.18 16.62
N ILE A 172 -5.33 -5.91 16.37
CA ILE A 172 -6.06 -5.14 15.37
C ILE A 172 -5.52 -5.43 13.96
N PRO A 173 -6.35 -5.32 12.91
CA PRO A 173 -5.93 -5.54 11.54
C PRO A 173 -4.73 -4.66 11.16
N ILE A 174 -3.82 -5.25 10.37
CA ILE A 174 -2.75 -4.53 9.68
C ILE A 174 -3.07 -4.49 8.19
N VAL A 175 -2.92 -3.31 7.60
CA VAL A 175 -2.98 -3.07 6.16
C VAL A 175 -1.58 -2.70 5.68
N SER A 176 -0.98 -3.54 4.84
CA SER A 176 0.35 -3.25 4.28
C SER A 176 0.26 -2.55 2.93
N VAL A 177 0.99 -1.45 2.81
CA VAL A 177 1.16 -0.70 1.58
C VAL A 177 2.28 -1.33 0.76
N ASP A 178 1.91 -1.80 -0.41
CA ASP A 178 2.72 -2.39 -1.47
C ASP A 178 3.37 -3.73 -1.18
N VAL A 179 4.19 -3.79 -0.14
CA VAL A 179 4.90 -4.97 0.35
C VAL A 179 4.83 -4.96 1.88
N PRO A 180 4.43 -6.06 2.54
CA PRO A 180 4.44 -6.09 3.99
C PRO A 180 5.84 -5.89 4.56
N SER A 181 5.99 -4.96 5.50
CA SER A 181 7.31 -4.61 6.00
C SER A 181 8.02 -5.79 6.67
N GLY A 182 9.28 -5.99 6.27
CA GLY A 182 10.10 -7.14 6.66
C GLY A 182 10.05 -8.32 5.68
N TRP A 183 9.20 -8.28 4.65
CA TRP A 183 9.19 -9.31 3.60
C TRP A 183 10.28 -9.05 2.56
N ASP A 184 10.83 -10.11 1.96
CA ASP A 184 11.61 -10.00 0.72
C ASP A 184 10.64 -9.81 -0.44
N VAL A 185 10.90 -8.84 -1.32
CA VAL A 185 10.07 -8.52 -2.49
C VAL A 185 10.01 -9.67 -3.50
N ASP A 186 11.10 -10.42 -3.63
CA ASP A 186 11.28 -11.44 -4.67
C ASP A 186 10.92 -12.86 -4.19
N GLU A 187 10.80 -13.07 -2.87
CA GLU A 187 10.49 -14.37 -2.27
C GLU A 187 9.19 -14.35 -1.45
N PRO A 188 8.41 -15.44 -1.44
CA PRO A 188 7.30 -15.60 -0.50
C PRO A 188 7.78 -15.48 0.95
N ALA A 189 6.96 -14.87 1.80
CA ALA A 189 7.32 -14.56 3.17
C ALA A 189 7.73 -15.79 3.99
N LYS A 190 8.82 -15.65 4.75
CA LYS A 190 9.24 -16.63 5.77
C LYS A 190 9.23 -16.03 7.18
N ASP A 191 9.48 -14.73 7.30
CA ASP A 191 9.48 -13.97 8.57
C ASP A 191 9.14 -12.50 8.28
N GLY A 192 8.17 -11.93 8.99
CA GLY A 192 7.65 -10.58 8.72
C GLY A 192 6.36 -10.32 9.47
N ILE A 193 5.78 -9.11 9.31
CA ILE A 193 4.42 -8.88 9.82
C ILE A 193 3.41 -9.69 9.02
N ASN A 194 2.25 -9.96 9.62
CA ASN A 194 1.17 -10.72 8.99
C ASN A 194 -0.05 -9.81 8.79
N PRO A 195 -0.14 -9.10 7.65
CA PRO A 195 -1.25 -8.19 7.40
C PRO A 195 -2.53 -8.94 7.08
N GLU A 196 -3.66 -8.34 7.45
CA GLU A 196 -4.99 -8.79 7.05
C GLU A 196 -5.31 -8.34 5.62
N VAL A 197 -4.79 -7.16 5.24
CA VAL A 197 -4.97 -6.57 3.92
C VAL A 197 -3.62 -6.21 3.29
N LEU A 198 -3.42 -6.61 2.04
CA LEU A 198 -2.28 -6.17 1.23
C LEU A 198 -2.79 -5.28 0.10
N ILE A 199 -2.21 -4.10 -0.07
CA ILE A 199 -2.53 -3.20 -1.17
C ILE A 199 -1.33 -3.15 -2.12
N SER A 200 -1.33 -3.95 -3.17
CA SER A 200 -0.30 -3.89 -4.20
C SER A 200 -0.52 -2.69 -5.12
N LEU A 201 0.52 -1.90 -5.31
CA LEU A 201 0.56 -0.76 -6.21
C LEU A 201 1.12 -1.16 -7.57
N THR A 202 0.53 -0.64 -8.64
CA THR A 202 0.96 -0.83 -10.03
C THR A 202 0.72 -2.26 -10.54
N ALA A 203 1.35 -3.26 -9.91
CA ALA A 203 1.09 -4.68 -10.05
C ALA A 203 1.56 -5.41 -8.77
N PRO A 204 1.07 -6.63 -8.46
CA PRO A 204 1.58 -7.40 -7.33
C PRO A 204 3.07 -7.69 -7.43
N LYS A 205 3.77 -7.70 -6.30
CA LYS A 205 5.18 -8.14 -6.20
C LYS A 205 5.24 -9.63 -5.94
N LYS A 206 6.32 -10.30 -6.34
CA LYS A 206 6.51 -11.75 -6.14
C LYS A 206 6.30 -12.22 -4.71
N CYS A 207 6.63 -11.41 -3.72
CA CYS A 207 6.36 -11.68 -2.31
C CYS A 207 4.89 -11.93 -1.98
N ALA A 208 3.97 -11.35 -2.75
CA ALA A 208 2.53 -11.54 -2.59
C ALA A 208 2.05 -12.91 -3.13
N THR A 209 2.93 -13.69 -3.77
CA THR A 209 2.61 -15.05 -4.17
C THR A 209 2.32 -15.89 -2.92
N GLY A 210 1.09 -16.34 -2.75
CA GLY A 210 0.66 -17.11 -1.58
C GLY A 210 0.19 -16.25 -0.40
N PHE A 211 0.07 -14.93 -0.55
CA PHE A 211 -0.72 -14.13 0.38
C PHE A 211 -2.18 -14.61 0.35
N SER A 212 -2.80 -14.71 1.53
CA SER A 212 -4.13 -15.33 1.70
C SER A 212 -5.15 -14.45 2.43
N GLY A 213 -4.78 -13.21 2.76
CA GLY A 213 -5.73 -12.20 3.25
C GLY A 213 -6.42 -11.46 2.11
N ASN A 214 -7.08 -10.34 2.42
CA ASN A 214 -7.75 -9.54 1.40
C ASN A 214 -6.71 -8.77 0.59
N HIS A 215 -6.63 -9.01 -0.71
CA HIS A 215 -5.60 -8.44 -1.57
C HIS A 215 -6.22 -7.44 -2.53
N PHE A 216 -5.80 -6.18 -2.46
CA PHE A 216 -6.19 -5.16 -3.41
C PHE A 216 -5.06 -4.84 -4.40
N LEU A 217 -5.42 -4.65 -5.66
CA LEU A 217 -4.59 -3.98 -6.66
C LEU A 217 -5.04 -2.53 -6.79
N ALA A 218 -4.10 -1.60 -6.61
CA ALA A 218 -4.34 -0.17 -6.57
C ALA A 218 -3.41 0.58 -7.53
N GLY A 219 -3.86 1.75 -8.00
CA GLY A 219 -3.08 2.60 -8.89
C GLY A 219 -3.33 2.30 -10.37
N ARG A 220 -4.58 2.44 -10.81
CA ARG A 220 -4.98 2.38 -12.23
C ARG A 220 -4.52 3.61 -13.01
N PHE A 221 -3.25 3.67 -13.38
CA PHE A 221 -2.69 4.77 -14.20
C PHE A 221 -1.68 4.31 -15.27
N LEU A 222 -1.33 3.02 -15.31
CA LEU A 222 -0.30 2.52 -16.20
C LEU A 222 -0.68 2.68 -17.68
N PRO A 223 0.18 3.28 -18.52
CA PRO A 223 0.03 3.28 -19.97
C PRO A 223 -0.03 1.85 -20.54
N TYR A 224 -0.85 1.65 -21.57
CA TYR A 224 -1.02 0.35 -22.23
C TYR A 224 0.30 -0.27 -22.70
N ASP A 225 1.21 0.56 -23.23
CA ASP A 225 2.50 0.09 -23.73
C ASP A 225 3.40 -0.48 -22.62
N ILE A 226 3.35 0.08 -21.40
CA ILE A 226 4.04 -0.51 -20.24
C ILE A 226 3.38 -1.84 -19.87
N GLN A 227 2.05 -1.87 -19.78
CA GLN A 227 1.33 -3.10 -19.40
C GLN A 227 1.66 -4.25 -20.36
N LYS A 228 1.68 -3.96 -21.66
CA LYS A 228 2.03 -4.93 -22.71
C LYS A 228 3.50 -5.32 -22.67
N LYS A 229 4.41 -4.36 -22.50
CA LYS A 229 5.87 -4.61 -22.49
C LYS A 229 6.29 -5.53 -21.35
N PHE A 230 5.65 -5.40 -20.19
CA PHE A 230 5.94 -6.22 -19.00
C PHE A 230 4.96 -7.38 -18.82
N GLU A 231 4.08 -7.63 -19.81
CA GLU A 231 3.09 -8.70 -19.81
C GLU A 231 2.31 -8.76 -18.48
N LEU A 232 1.85 -7.59 -18.01
CA LEU A 232 1.33 -7.46 -16.65
C LEU A 232 0.03 -8.23 -16.42
N ASN A 233 -0.77 -8.40 -17.48
CA ASN A 233 -2.04 -9.11 -17.45
C ASN A 233 -2.94 -8.64 -16.31
N LEU A 234 -3.03 -7.32 -16.14
CA LEU A 234 -3.80 -6.70 -15.07
C LEU A 234 -5.29 -6.95 -15.28
N PRO A 235 -6.05 -7.30 -14.22
CA PRO A 235 -7.49 -7.40 -14.30
C PRO A 235 -8.13 -6.05 -14.67
N GLU A 236 -9.30 -6.11 -15.31
CA GLU A 236 -10.05 -4.92 -15.68
C GLU A 236 -10.62 -4.23 -14.44
N PHE A 237 -10.28 -2.95 -14.26
CA PHE A 237 -10.87 -2.13 -13.21
C PHE A 237 -12.29 -1.69 -13.61
N PRO A 238 -13.32 -1.94 -12.77
CA PRO A 238 -14.70 -1.65 -13.11
C PRO A 238 -14.96 -0.15 -13.17
N GLY A 239 -15.58 0.31 -14.26
CA GLY A 239 -15.98 1.72 -14.42
C GLY A 239 -14.81 2.69 -14.23
N THR A 240 -14.91 3.57 -13.24
CA THR A 240 -13.89 4.57 -12.88
C THR A 240 -13.10 4.21 -11.63
N GLU A 241 -13.23 2.98 -11.14
CA GLU A 241 -12.49 2.52 -9.97
C GLU A 241 -10.98 2.53 -10.24
N CYS A 242 -10.21 2.90 -9.21
CA CYS A 242 -8.75 2.88 -9.21
C CYS A 242 -8.17 1.78 -8.31
N VAL A 243 -9.05 0.96 -7.74
CA VAL A 243 -8.76 -0.17 -6.85
C VAL A 243 -9.68 -1.34 -7.22
N ILE A 244 -9.15 -2.56 -7.20
CA ILE A 244 -9.91 -3.82 -7.28
C ILE A 244 -9.39 -4.81 -6.26
N GLU A 245 -10.27 -5.70 -5.81
CA GLU A 245 -9.90 -6.87 -5.00
C GLU A 245 -9.49 -8.02 -5.95
N LEU A 246 -8.42 -8.73 -5.61
CA LEU A 246 -7.81 -9.82 -6.40
C LEU A 246 -8.28 -11.20 -5.94
#